data_AF-A0A4D6YKM6-F1
#
_entry.id   AF-A0A4D6YKM6-F1
#
_cell.length_a   1.000
_cell.length_b   1.000
_cell.length_c   1.000
_cell.angle_alpha   90.00
_cell.angle_beta   90.00
_cell.angle_gamma   90.00
#
_symmetry.space_group_name_H-M   'P 1'
#
loop_
_entity.id
_entity.type
_entity.pdbx_description
1 polymer ?
#
loop_
_entity_poly.entity_id
_entity_poly.type
_entity_poly.pdbx_seq_one_letter_code
_entity_poly.pdbx_strand_id
1 'polypeptide(L)'
;MLLGGWLLGGRTISRNKHTPFESGIVPYGDTNLRFFIKFYLVSVFFVIFDVEILYLYAWAINLKSLGWIGFFEILIFIFILLLSLMYLIKNRVLSESAKVYNKYMHS
;
A
#
# COMPACT_ATOMS: atom_id res chain seq x y z
N MET A 1 2.43 -18.89 22.70
CA MET A 1 3.73 -18.25 23.01
C MET A 1 3.58 -16.91 23.74
N LEU A 2 2.69 -16.00 23.32
CA LEU A 2 2.46 -14.73 24.02
C LEU A 2 1.94 -14.89 25.48
N LEU A 3 1.02 -15.83 25.70
CA LEU A 3 0.50 -16.16 27.04
C LEU A 3 1.57 -16.65 28.01
N GLY A 4 2.48 -17.53 27.55
CA GLY A 4 3.57 -18.04 28.36
C GLY A 4 4.59 -16.96 28.73
N GLY A 5 4.92 -16.07 27.79
CA GLY A 5 5.79 -14.92 28.04
C GLY A 5 5.18 -13.87 28.99
N TRP A 6 3.85 -13.72 29.00
CA TRP A 6 3.17 -12.84 29.95
C TRP A 6 3.10 -13.43 31.37
N LEU A 7 2.92 -14.75 31.48
CA LEU A 7 2.85 -15.45 32.78
C LEU A 7 4.21 -15.64 33.44
N LEU A 8 5.25 -15.95 32.67
CA LEU A 8 6.60 -16.21 33.17
C LEU A 8 7.53 -14.98 33.06
N GLY A 9 7.09 -13.92 32.38
CA GLY A 9 7.90 -12.72 32.15
C GLY A 9 8.00 -11.81 33.37
N GLY A 10 9.22 -11.56 33.83
CA GLY A 10 9.51 -10.65 34.94
C GLY A 10 9.06 -9.22 34.66
N ARG A 11 8.16 -8.69 35.52
CA ARG A 11 7.66 -7.32 35.43
C ARG A 11 8.65 -6.34 36.09
N THR A 12 9.71 -5.97 35.38
CA THR A 12 10.58 -4.88 35.81
C THR A 12 9.96 -3.54 35.39
N ILE A 13 9.64 -2.69 36.38
CA ILE A 13 9.14 -1.33 36.19
C ILE A 13 10.35 -0.40 36.22
N SER A 14 10.76 0.11 35.07
CA SER A 14 11.86 1.07 34.95
C SER A 14 11.39 2.25 34.10
N ARG A 15 11.71 3.47 34.55
CA ARG A 15 11.19 4.72 33.96
C ARG A 15 11.54 4.87 32.46
N ASN A 16 12.70 4.34 32.05
CA ASN A 16 13.15 4.38 30.65
C ASN A 16 12.54 3.28 29.76
N LYS A 17 11.75 2.35 30.32
CA LYS A 17 11.09 1.28 29.55
C LYS A 17 9.85 1.79 28.79
N HIS A 18 9.30 2.92 29.23
CA HIS A 18 8.10 3.55 28.67
C HIS A 18 8.39 4.74 27.75
N THR A 19 9.67 5.05 27.52
CA THR A 19 10.08 6.15 26.64
C THR A 19 10.57 5.58 25.30
N PRO A 20 10.21 6.18 24.15
CA PRO A 20 10.77 5.80 22.86
C PRO A 20 12.30 5.84 22.89
N PHE A 21 12.94 4.83 22.29
CA PHE A 21 14.40 4.78 22.21
C PHE A 21 14.88 5.70 21.09
N GLU A 22 15.55 6.80 21.45
CA GLU A 22 16.17 7.73 20.49
C GLU A 22 17.66 7.94 20.82
N SER A 23 18.44 6.86 20.97
CA SER A 23 19.91 6.95 21.12
C SER A 23 20.41 7.95 22.19
N GLY A 24 19.66 8.12 23.29
CA GLY A 24 20.04 8.98 24.42
C GLY A 24 19.62 10.45 24.33
N ILE A 25 18.90 10.87 23.28
CA ILE A 25 18.30 12.20 23.19
C ILE A 25 16.82 12.17 23.57
N VAL A 26 16.32 13.30 24.11
CA VAL A 26 14.88 13.47 24.36
C VAL A 26 14.22 13.78 23.02
N PRO A 27 13.12 13.09 22.65
CA PRO A 27 12.41 13.35 21.41
C PRO A 27 12.01 14.81 21.32
N TYR A 28 12.60 15.51 20.34
CA TYR A 28 12.34 16.91 20.06
C TYR A 28 11.96 17.05 18.59
N GLY A 29 10.68 17.33 18.34
CA GLY A 29 10.15 17.52 16.99
C GLY A 29 8.65 17.25 16.93
N ASP A 30 7.97 17.93 16.00
CA ASP A 30 6.58 17.66 15.67
C ASP A 30 6.43 16.23 15.14
N THR A 31 5.50 15.46 15.71
CA THR A 31 5.19 14.07 15.30
C THR A 31 4.49 13.99 13.93
N ASN A 32 4.34 15.11 13.25
CA ASN A 32 3.72 15.24 11.94
C ASN A 32 4.72 14.91 10.83
N LEU A 33 5.02 13.61 10.70
CA LEU A 33 5.73 13.09 9.53
C LEU A 33 4.87 13.39 8.29
N ARG A 34 5.37 14.26 7.39
CA ARG A 34 4.74 14.51 6.09
C ARG A 34 4.90 13.26 5.24
N PHE A 35 3.93 12.35 5.32
CA PHE A 35 3.91 11.15 4.49
C PHE A 35 3.79 11.53 3.02
N PHE A 36 4.67 10.99 2.18
CA PHE A 36 4.62 11.22 0.74
C PHE A 36 3.31 10.68 0.17
N ILE A 37 2.56 11.53 -0.55
CA ILE A 37 1.25 11.19 -1.17
C ILE A 37 1.31 9.94 -2.07
N LYS A 38 2.50 9.57 -2.51
CA LYS A 38 2.80 8.40 -3.35
C LYS A 38 2.35 7.09 -2.71
N PHE A 39 2.52 6.95 -1.40
CA PHE A 39 2.11 5.73 -0.69
C PHE A 39 0.58 5.56 -0.69
N TYR A 40 -0.16 6.68 -0.54
CA TYR A 40 -1.62 6.66 -0.61
C TYR A 40 -2.13 6.23 -1.99
N LEU A 41 -1.55 6.78 -3.07
CA LEU A 41 -1.96 6.41 -4.44
C LEU A 41 -1.74 4.93 -4.74
N VAL A 42 -0.63 4.35 -4.27
CA VAL A 42 -0.36 2.92 -4.42
C VAL A 42 -1.37 2.08 -3.61
N SER A 43 -1.73 2.51 -2.40
CA SER A 43 -2.75 1.82 -1.60
C SER A 43 -4.13 1.83 -2.26
N VAL A 44 -4.59 2.98 -2.75
CA VAL A 44 -5.88 3.09 -3.44
C VAL A 44 -5.89 2.26 -4.72
N PHE A 45 -4.81 2.31 -5.50
CA PHE A 45 -4.67 1.48 -6.70
C PHE A 45 -4.72 -0.02 -6.37
N PHE A 46 -4.06 -0.46 -5.30
CA PHE A 46 -4.09 -1.85 -4.86
C PHE A 46 -5.51 -2.31 -4.51
N VAL A 47 -6.29 -1.49 -3.81
CA VAL A 47 -7.69 -1.80 -3.46
C VAL A 47 -8.55 -1.92 -4.71
N ILE A 48 -8.40 -1.02 -5.68
CA ILE A 48 -9.15 -1.07 -6.95
C ILE A 48 -8.79 -2.34 -7.72
N PHE A 49 -7.50 -2.64 -7.84
CA PHE A 49 -7.01 -3.82 -8.54
C PHE A 49 -7.46 -5.14 -7.89
N ASP A 50 -7.52 -5.18 -6.56
CA ASP A 50 -8.02 -6.35 -5.81
C ASP A 50 -9.51 -6.61 -6.11
N VAL A 51 -10.33 -5.55 -6.13
CA VAL A 51 -11.74 -5.64 -6.51
C VAL A 51 -11.91 -6.08 -7.97
N GLU A 52 -11.04 -5.65 -8.88
CA GLU A 52 -11.08 -6.08 -10.28
C GLU A 52 -10.82 -7.58 -10.44
N ILE A 53 -9.88 -8.14 -9.66
CA ILE A 53 -9.64 -9.59 -9.62
C ILE A 53 -10.87 -10.34 -9.09
N LEU A 54 -11.57 -9.79 -8.10
CA LEU A 54 -12.80 -10.38 -7.59
C LEU A 54 -13.88 -10.47 -8.68
N TYR A 55 -13.99 -9.46 -9.55
CA TYR A 55 -14.89 -9.51 -10.72
C TYR A 55 -14.47 -10.60 -11.73
N LEU A 56 -13.17 -10.70 -12.04
CA LEU A 56 -12.65 -11.77 -12.89
C LEU A 56 -12.99 -13.16 -12.32
N TYR A 57 -12.91 -13.32 -11.00
CA TYR A 57 -13.22 -14.57 -10.32
C TYR A 57 -14.70 -14.91 -10.39
N ALA A 58 -15.59 -13.94 -10.14
CA ALA A 58 -17.04 -14.13 -10.26
C ALA A 58 -17.45 -14.54 -11.69
N TRP A 59 -16.83 -13.92 -12.69
CA TRP A 59 -16.99 -14.31 -14.10
C TRP A 59 -16.44 -15.72 -14.36
N ALA A 60 -15.25 -16.05 -13.84
CA ALA A 60 -14.62 -17.35 -14.03
C ALA A 60 -15.47 -18.51 -13.51
N ILE A 61 -16.19 -18.33 -12.40
CA ILE A 61 -17.12 -19.34 -11.87
C ILE A 61 -18.32 -19.54 -12.82
N ASN A 62 -18.78 -18.49 -13.51
CA ASN A 62 -19.96 -18.51 -14.37
C ASN A 62 -19.66 -18.69 -15.86
N LEU A 63 -18.44 -19.13 -16.21
CA LEU A 63 -17.98 -19.32 -17.60
C LEU A 63 -18.97 -20.08 -18.50
N LYS A 64 -19.66 -21.09 -17.97
CA LYS A 64 -20.54 -21.96 -18.75
C LYS A 64 -21.86 -21.31 -19.17
N SER A 65 -22.36 -20.32 -18.41
CA SER A 65 -23.68 -19.71 -18.67
C SER A 65 -23.61 -18.44 -19.53
N LEU A 66 -22.45 -17.78 -19.57
CA LEU A 66 -22.29 -16.46 -20.18
C LEU A 66 -22.05 -16.49 -21.71
N GLY A 67 -21.64 -17.64 -22.26
CA GLY A 67 -21.43 -17.84 -23.70
C GLY A 67 -20.50 -16.80 -24.34
N TRP A 68 -20.74 -16.46 -25.61
CA TRP A 68 -19.94 -15.49 -26.37
C TRP A 68 -20.02 -14.06 -25.80
N ILE A 69 -21.12 -13.71 -25.13
CA ILE A 69 -21.31 -12.37 -24.55
C ILE A 69 -20.33 -12.19 -23.38
N GLY A 70 -20.22 -13.18 -22.49
CA GLY A 70 -19.24 -13.15 -21.40
C GLY A 70 -17.79 -13.08 -21.88
N PHE A 71 -17.49 -13.61 -23.06
CA PHE A 71 -16.15 -13.51 -23.64
C PHE A 71 -15.80 -12.07 -24.05
N PHE A 72 -16.73 -11.32 -24.67
CA PHE A 72 -16.47 -9.92 -24.98
C PHE A 72 -16.41 -9.05 -23.73
N GLU A 73 -17.24 -9.38 -22.72
CA GLU A 73 -17.26 -8.68 -21.44
C GLU A 73 -15.91 -8.77 -20.72
N ILE A 74 -15.31 -9.97 -20.65
CA ILE A 74 -13.99 -10.14 -20.03
C ILE A 74 -12.86 -9.47 -20.84
N LEU A 75 -12.97 -9.47 -22.17
CA LEU A 75 -11.96 -8.92 -23.05
C LEU A 75 -11.88 -7.39 -22.91
N ILE A 76 -13.04 -6.72 -22.85
CA ILE A 76 -13.13 -5.29 -22.59
C ILE A 76 -12.62 -4.97 -21.18
N PHE A 77 -12.98 -5.79 -20.19
CA PHE A 77 -12.54 -5.61 -18.81
C PHE A 77 -11.00 -5.68 -18.68
N ILE A 78 -10.37 -6.69 -19.28
CA ILE A 78 -8.91 -6.83 -19.32
C ILE A 78 -8.25 -5.67 -20.08
N PHE A 79 -8.89 -5.17 -21.15
CA PHE A 79 -8.37 -4.02 -21.89
C PHE A 79 -8.33 -2.75 -21.02
N ILE A 80 -9.38 -2.49 -20.23
CA ILE A 80 -9.42 -1.36 -19.31
C ILE A 80 -8.34 -1.50 -18.22
N LEU A 81 -8.16 -2.70 -17.66
CA LEU A 81 -7.09 -3.02 -16.71
C LEU A 81 -5.70 -2.66 -17.27
N LEU A 82 -5.41 -3.09 -18.50
CA LEU A 82 -4.15 -2.80 -19.18
C LEU A 82 -3.95 -1.30 -19.38
N LEU A 83 -4.99 -0.56 -19.78
CA LEU A 83 -4.93 0.89 -19.94
C LEU A 83 -4.65 1.60 -18.60
N SER A 84 -5.31 1.19 -17.52
CA SER A 84 -5.10 1.72 -16.17
C SER A 84 -3.65 1.49 -15.72
N LEU A 85 -3.12 0.28 -15.90
CA LEU A 85 -1.75 -0.06 -15.58
C LEU A 85 -0.73 0.72 -16.42
N MET A 86 -0.96 0.83 -17.74
CA MET A 86 -0.11 1.62 -18.64
C MET A 86 -0.08 3.09 -18.23
N TYR A 87 -1.22 3.67 -17.84
CA TYR A 87 -1.30 5.05 -17.36
C TYR A 87 -0.47 5.25 -16.08
N LEU A 88 -0.60 4.35 -15.11
CA LEU A 88 0.15 4.41 -13.85
C LEU A 88 1.67 4.32 -14.10
N ILE A 89 2.09 3.39 -14.97
CA ILE A 89 3.50 3.21 -15.34
C ILE A 89 4.01 4.43 -16.11
N LYS A 90 3.24 4.99 -17.05
CA LYS A 90 3.62 6.16 -17.85
C LYS A 90 3.76 7.43 -17.00
N ASN A 91 2.88 7.63 -16.02
CA ASN A 91 2.94 8.77 -15.11
C ASN A 91 4.04 8.67 -14.05
N ARG A 92 4.81 7.57 -14.05
CA ARG A 92 6.03 7.36 -13.25
C ARG A 92 6.06 8.15 -11.94
N VAL A 93 5.13 7.82 -11.05
CA VAL A 93 5.22 8.13 -9.62
C VAL A 93 6.59 7.69 -9.05
N LEU A 94 7.24 6.71 -9.69
CA LEU A 94 8.60 6.21 -9.40
C LEU A 94 9.76 7.09 -9.89
N SER A 95 9.68 7.82 -11.01
CA SER A 95 10.82 8.65 -11.48
C SER A 95 10.77 10.10 -10.98
N GLU A 96 9.59 10.60 -10.63
CA GLU A 96 9.44 11.96 -10.11
C GLU A 96 9.94 12.10 -8.66
N SER A 97 10.11 10.98 -7.93
CA SER A 97 10.68 10.99 -6.57
C SER A 97 12.10 11.55 -6.55
N ALA A 98 12.88 11.29 -7.60
CA ALA A 98 14.27 11.76 -7.69
C ALA A 98 14.37 13.26 -8.04
N LYS A 99 13.43 13.79 -8.84
CA LYS A 99 13.46 15.21 -9.26
C LYS A 99 12.95 16.15 -8.17
N VAL A 100 11.94 15.75 -7.41
CA VAL A 100 11.36 16.58 -6.36
C VAL A 100 12.28 16.66 -5.13
N TYR A 101 12.98 15.58 -4.76
CA TYR A 101 13.94 15.58 -3.64
C TYR A 101 15.15 16.51 -3.91
N ASN A 102 15.68 16.52 -5.14
CA ASN A 102 16.81 17.38 -5.52
C ASN A 102 16.46 18.88 -5.45
N LYS A 103 15.19 19.24 -5.71
CA LYS A 103 14.74 20.64 -5.70
C LYS A 103 14.64 21.28 -4.30
N TYR A 104 14.50 20.48 -3.24
CA TYR A 104 14.36 20.98 -1.86
C TYR A 104 15.65 20.88 -1.02
N MET A 105 16.71 20.26 -1.54
CA MET A 105 18.02 20.12 -0.87
C MET A 105 19.02 21.21 -1.28
N HIS A 106 18.71 22.02 -2.29
CA HIS A 106 19.56 23.08 -2.83
C HIS A 106 18.96 24.49 -2.68
N SER A 107 18.02 24.71 -1.75
CA SER A 107 17.49 26.04 -1.40
C SER A 107 17.68 26.35 0.06
#